data_AF-A0A947ALJ8-F1
#
_entry.id   AF-A0A947ALJ8-F1
#
_cell.length_a   1.000
_cell.length_b   1.000
_cell.length_c   1.000
_cell.angle_alpha   90.00
_cell.angle_beta   90.00
_cell.angle_gamma   90.00
#
_symmetry.space_group_name_H-M   'P 1'
#
loop_
_entity.id
_entity.type
_entity.pdbx_description
1 polymer ?
#
loop_
_entity_poly.entity_id
_entity_poly.type
_entity_poly.pdbx_seq_one_letter_code
_entity_poly.pdbx_strand_id
1 'polypeptide(L)' 'GMGIAILSTSKGIMSDKTARKENVGGEILCNIW' A
#
# COMPACT_ATOMS: atom_id res chain seq x y z
N GLY A 1 -4.19 10.31 -12.18
CA GLY A 1 -4.26 11.00 -10.87
C GLY A 1 -3.12 10.50 -10.02
N MET A 2 -2.47 11.37 -9.23
CA MET A 2 -1.42 10.97 -8.29
C MET A 2 -2.04 10.36 -7.02
N GLY A 3 -2.89 9.35 -7.18
CA GLY A 3 -3.49 8.68 -6.04
C GLY A 3 -2.47 7.74 -5.38
N ILE A 4 -2.44 7.73 -4.05
CA ILE A 4 -1.65 6.79 -3.25
C ILE A 4 -2.61 5.91 -2.47
N ALA A 5 -2.45 4.59 -2.59
CA ALA A 5 -3.18 3.65 -1.74
C ALA A 5 -2.29 3.26 -0.55
N ILE A 6 -2.86 3.28 0.65
CA ILE A 6 -2.21 2.81 1.87
C ILE A 6 -2.71 1.40 2.17
N LEU A 7 -1.79 0.46 2.33
CA LEU A 7 -2.06 -0.96 2.56
C LEU A 7 -1.54 -1.39 3.93
N SER A 8 -2.32 -2.23 4.61
CA SER A 8 -1.87 -3.04 5.74
C SER A 8 -1.29 -4.34 5.21
N THR A 9 0.01 -4.56 5.42
CA THR A 9 0.70 -5.79 5.00
C THR A 9 1.21 -6.56 6.22
N SER A 10 1.65 -7.81 6.04
CA SER A 10 2.28 -8.60 7.11
C SER A 10 3.57 -8.00 7.67
N LYS A 11 4.16 -7.02 6.97
CA LYS A 11 5.36 -6.28 7.40
C LYS A 11 5.03 -4.89 7.97
N GLY A 12 3.75 -4.55 8.12
CA GLY A 12 3.28 -3.25 8.59
C GLY A 12 2.54 -2.46 7.51
N ILE A 13 2.24 -1.20 7.84
CA ILE A 13 1.47 -0.29 7.00
C ILE A 13 2.39 0.43 6.02
N MET A 14 2.07 0.41 4.72
CA MET A 14 2.90 1.03 3.68
C MET A 14 2.09 1.42 2.44
N SER A 15 2.69 2.20 1.53
CA SER A 15 2.04 2.57 0.26
C SER A 15 2.01 1.40 -0.74
N ASP A 16 1.11 1.45 -1.72
CA ASP A 16 1.04 0.48 -2.81
C ASP A 16 2.36 0.33 -3.57
N LYS A 17 3.07 1.45 -3.80
CA LYS A 17 4.38 1.44 -4.43
C LYS A 17 5.40 0.67 -3.60
N THR A 18 5.43 0.89 -2.29
CA THR A 18 6.33 0.19 -1.37
C THR A 18 6.00 -1.30 -1.32
N ALA A 19 4.72 -1.63 -1.15
CA ALA A 19 4.25 -3.02 -1.10
C ALA A 19 4.62 -3.79 -2.37
N ARG A 20 4.46 -3.16 -3.54
CA ARG A 20 4.84 -3.75 -4.83
C ARG A 20 6.34 -3.91 -5.00
N LYS A 21 7.15 -2.95 -4.52
CA LYS A 21 8.62 -3.05 -4.53
C LYS A 21 9.12 -4.17 -3.64
N GLU A 22 8.48 -4.38 -2.49
CA GLU A 22 8.80 -5.45 -1.55
C GLU A 22 8.15 -6.79 -1.87
N ASN A 23 7.33 -6.86 -2.92
CA ASN A 23 6.60 -8.04 -3.34
C ASN A 23 5.71 -8.63 -2.22
N VAL A 24 5.09 -7.74 -1.44
CA VAL A 24 4.17 -8.10 -0.36
C VAL A 24 2.75 -7.66 -0.69
N GLY A 25 1.79 -8.53 -0.39
CA GLY A 25 0.37 -8.24 -0.48
C GLY A 25 -0.19 -7.73 0.85
N GLY A 26 -1.40 -7.17 0.79
CA GLY A 26 -2.08 -6.63 1.96
C GLY A 26 -3.48 -6.15 1.65
N GLU A 27 -4.15 -5.67 2.68
CA GLU A 27 -5.49 -5.07 2.59
C GLU A 27 -5.37 -3.56 2.40
N ILE A 28 -6.19 -2.99 1.50
CA ILE A 28 -6.23 -1.53 1.30
C ILE A 28 -6.98 -0.90 2.46
N LEU A 29 -6.35 0.05 3.14
CA LEU A 29 -6.96 0.81 4.24
C LEU A 29 -7.68 2.05 3.70
N CYS A 30 -7.00 2.83 2.86
CA CYS A 30 -7.56 4.03 2.27
C CYS A 30 -6.81 4.43 1.00
N ASN A 31 -7.48 5.25 0.20
CA ASN A 31 -6.91 5.87 -0.99
C ASN A 31 -6.92 7.37 -0.79
N ILE A 32 -5.80 8.02 -1.10
CA ILE A 32 -5.66 9.47 -1.12
C ILE A 32 -5.59 9.86 -2.60
N TRP A 33 -6.35 10.87 -3.05
CA TRP A 33 -6.43 11.32 -4.46
C TRP A 33 -5.79 12.68 -4.69
#